data_AF-A0A7W0DEW2-F1
#
_entry.id   AF-A0A7W0DEW2-F1
#
_cell.length_a   1.000
_cell.length_b   1.000
_cell.length_c   1.000
_cell.angle_alpha   90.00
_cell.angle_beta   90.00
_cell.angle_gamma   90.00
#
_symmetry.space_group_name_H-M   'P 1'
#
loop_
_entity.id
_entity.type
_entity.pdbx_description
1 polymer ?
#
loop_
_entity_poly.entity_id
_entity_poly.type
_entity_poly.pdbx_seq_one_letter_code
_entity_poly.pdbx_strand_id
1 'polypeptide(L)'
;MYVMLSFLLLGLSLSAPIGPINAAMLDKGIKRGFVHAWMIGVGGMLADVIMIVLIYFGLVHFLTTPFMKTFLWIFGCFVLLYTGIESVIGAGKLKTEGYKSEETLSKSFFTGFLMAISSPLSILFWLGIYGSVLAETIAKYDRNHVLLYTGIMFVGIILWDLIMASLASVFRKFLSPRGLSVISVVSGLSLIGFGVHFGLKAFHALFAS
;
A
#
# COMPACT_ATOMS: atom_id res chain seq x y z
N MET A 1 -3.63 18.62 22.84
CA MET A 1 -3.11 19.13 21.56
C MET A 1 -1.88 18.36 21.07
N TYR A 2 -0.81 18.22 21.88
CA TYR A 2 0.40 17.49 21.49
C TYR A 2 0.18 16.04 21.07
N VAL A 3 -0.62 15.26 21.84
CA VAL A 3 -0.91 13.86 21.53
C VAL A 3 -1.61 13.68 20.18
N MET A 4 -2.60 14.53 19.88
CA MET A 4 -3.32 14.51 18.61
C MET A 4 -2.37 14.78 17.43
N LEU A 5 -1.49 15.77 17.56
CA LEU A 5 -0.47 16.07 16.56
C LEU A 5 0.50 14.89 16.38
N SER A 6 0.92 14.24 17.46
CA SER A 6 1.77 13.04 17.40
C SER A 6 1.11 11.90 16.62
N PHE A 7 -0.18 11.64 16.81
CA PHE A 7 -0.90 10.62 16.02
C PHE A 7 -1.07 11.00 14.55
N LEU A 8 -1.28 12.29 14.26
CA LEU A 8 -1.32 12.78 12.87
C LEU A 8 0.03 12.57 12.17
N LEU A 9 1.12 12.97 12.84
CA LEU A 9 2.50 12.81 12.34
C LEU A 9 2.90 11.33 12.24
N LEU A 10 2.39 10.50 13.16
CA LEU A 10 2.55 9.06 13.09
C LEU A 10 1.92 8.51 11.81
N GLY A 11 0.66 8.85 11.52
CA GLY A 11 0.00 8.45 10.27
C GLY A 11 0.76 8.86 9.00
N LEU A 12 1.23 10.11 8.95
CA LEU A 12 2.08 10.60 7.86
C LEU A 12 3.39 9.80 7.74
N SER A 13 4.05 9.56 8.87
CA SER A 13 5.34 8.85 8.91
C SER A 13 5.22 7.37 8.59
N LEU A 14 4.08 6.75 8.88
CA LEU A 14 3.80 5.35 8.54
C LEU A 14 3.52 5.15 7.06
N SER A 15 2.90 6.14 6.39
CA SER A 15 2.60 6.08 4.96
C SER A 15 3.77 6.58 4.08
N ALA A 16 4.68 7.37 4.65
CA ALA A 16 5.87 7.91 3.98
C ALA A 16 6.86 6.90 3.36
N PRO A 17 7.09 5.69 3.92
CA PRO A 17 8.02 4.72 3.34
C PRO A 17 7.60 4.35 1.92
N ILE A 18 8.54 4.33 0.98
CA ILE A 18 8.26 3.97 -0.41
C ILE A 18 7.99 2.47 -0.48
N GLY A 19 6.71 2.10 -0.47
CA GLY A 19 6.23 0.72 -0.60
C GLY A 19 5.50 0.46 -1.93
N PRO A 20 5.00 -0.77 -2.12
CA PRO A 20 4.27 -1.16 -3.32
C PRO A 20 3.07 -0.26 -3.66
N ILE A 21 2.32 0.17 -2.65
CA ILE A 21 1.16 1.05 -2.82
C ILE A 21 1.60 2.41 -3.35
N ASN A 22 2.61 3.04 -2.74
CA ASN A 22 3.15 4.33 -3.18
C ASN A 22 3.70 4.26 -4.62
N ALA A 23 4.40 3.17 -4.97
CA ALA A 23 4.88 2.93 -6.33
C ALA A 23 3.71 2.77 -7.33
N ALA A 24 2.67 2.02 -6.95
CA ALA A 24 1.48 1.83 -7.77
C ALA A 24 0.66 3.12 -7.92
N MET A 25 0.52 3.93 -6.87
CA MET A 25 -0.13 5.24 -6.92
C MET A 25 0.61 6.19 -7.86
N LEU A 26 1.95 6.20 -7.80
CA LEU A 26 2.78 7.01 -8.68
C LEU A 26 2.62 6.58 -10.14
N ASP A 27 2.74 5.27 -10.41
CA ASP A 27 2.57 4.70 -11.75
C ASP A 27 1.17 5.01 -12.31
N LYS A 28 0.12 4.66 -11.56
CA LYS A 28 -1.27 4.88 -12.01
C LYS A 28 -1.59 6.36 -12.13
N GLY A 29 -1.07 7.22 -11.25
CA GLY A 29 -1.33 8.66 -11.29
C GLY A 29 -0.66 9.36 -12.46
N ILE A 30 0.58 8.96 -12.77
CA ILE A 30 1.28 9.37 -13.99
C ILE A 30 0.48 8.93 -15.23
N LYS A 31 -0.07 7.71 -15.19
CA LYS A 31 -0.71 7.11 -16.35
C LYS A 31 -2.14 7.57 -16.60
N ARG A 32 -2.94 7.68 -15.54
CA ARG A 32 -4.39 7.85 -15.60
C ARG A 32 -4.84 9.16 -14.98
N GLY A 33 -4.00 9.77 -14.14
CA GLY A 33 -4.29 11.01 -13.42
C GLY A 33 -4.64 10.79 -11.95
N PHE A 34 -4.89 11.90 -11.27
CA PHE A 34 -5.11 11.96 -9.83
C PHE A 34 -6.15 10.95 -9.31
N VAL A 35 -7.32 10.85 -9.95
CA VAL A 35 -8.44 10.06 -9.42
C VAL A 35 -8.09 8.57 -9.33
N HIS A 36 -7.39 8.03 -10.33
CA HIS A 36 -6.96 6.62 -10.32
C HIS A 36 -5.86 6.35 -9.30
N ALA A 37 -4.95 7.29 -9.05
CA ALA A 37 -3.96 7.17 -7.97
C ALA A 37 -4.64 7.23 -6.60
N TRP A 38 -5.57 8.17 -6.42
CA TRP A 38 -6.35 8.28 -5.20
C TRP A 38 -7.15 7.01 -4.91
N MET A 39 -7.76 6.39 -5.93
CA MET A 39 -8.48 5.12 -5.75
C MET A 39 -7.57 3.97 -5.29
N ILE A 40 -6.31 3.92 -5.74
CA ILE A 40 -5.35 2.94 -5.20
C ILE A 40 -5.10 3.20 -3.70
N GLY A 41 -4.89 4.45 -3.31
CA GLY A 41 -4.72 4.83 -1.90
C GLY A 41 -5.93 4.46 -1.05
N VAL A 42 -7.15 4.79 -1.52
CA VAL A 42 -8.41 4.42 -0.84
C VAL A 42 -8.57 2.91 -0.69
N GLY A 43 -8.18 2.14 -1.72
CA GLY A 43 -8.15 0.67 -1.63
C GLY A 43 -7.18 0.19 -0.56
N GLY A 44 -5.97 0.74 -0.54
CA GLY A 44 -4.94 0.42 0.47
C GLY A 44 -5.40 0.76 1.89
N MET A 45 -5.93 1.95 2.10
CA MET A 45 -6.46 2.38 3.40
C MET A 45 -7.57 1.47 3.92
N LEU A 46 -8.45 0.97 3.06
CA LEU A 46 -9.49 0.03 3.50
C LEU A 46 -8.87 -1.27 4.02
N ALA A 47 -7.82 -1.77 3.37
CA ALA A 47 -7.11 -2.94 3.86
C ALA A 47 -6.42 -2.67 5.21
N ASP A 48 -5.86 -1.47 5.39
CA ASP A 48 -5.27 -1.04 6.68
C ASP A 48 -6.32 -0.99 7.79
N VAL A 49 -7.53 -0.48 7.50
CA VAL A 49 -8.65 -0.49 8.45
C VAL A 49 -9.02 -1.91 8.85
N ILE A 50 -9.17 -2.82 7.88
CA ILE A 50 -9.46 -4.24 8.15
C ILE A 50 -8.37 -4.84 9.02
N MET A 51 -7.10 -4.57 8.72
CA MET A 51 -5.96 -5.05 9.49
C MET A 51 -6.01 -4.59 10.95
N ILE A 52 -6.26 -3.31 11.17
CA ILE A 52 -6.35 -2.71 12.50
C ILE A 52 -7.49 -3.31 13.31
N VAL A 53 -8.65 -3.52 12.67
CA VAL A 53 -9.79 -4.21 13.30
C VAL A 53 -9.40 -5.63 13.70
N LEU A 54 -8.73 -6.37 12.82
CA LEU A 54 -8.24 -7.73 13.12
C LEU A 54 -7.22 -7.73 14.28
N ILE A 55 -6.32 -6.75 14.32
CA ILE A 55 -5.34 -6.58 15.40
C ILE A 55 -6.06 -6.27 16.71
N TYR A 56 -7.04 -5.37 16.70
CA TYR A 56 -7.85 -5.02 17.88
C TYR A 56 -8.59 -6.22 18.47
N PHE A 57 -9.13 -7.10 17.61
CA PHE A 57 -9.81 -8.33 18.04
C PHE A 57 -8.86 -9.51 18.35
N GLY A 58 -7.54 -9.31 18.29
CA GLY A 58 -6.57 -10.36 18.64
C GLY A 58 -6.41 -11.47 17.61
N LEU A 59 -6.91 -11.28 16.37
CA LEU A 59 -6.73 -12.24 15.27
C LEU A 59 -5.27 -12.32 14.76
N VAL A 60 -4.35 -11.58 15.37
CA VAL A 60 -2.91 -11.67 15.16
C VAL A 60 -2.41 -13.11 15.22
N HIS A 61 -2.88 -13.91 16.19
CA HIS A 61 -2.44 -15.30 16.36
C HIS A 61 -2.79 -16.17 15.14
N PHE A 62 -3.94 -15.90 14.49
CA PHE A 62 -4.38 -16.59 13.28
C PHE A 62 -3.57 -16.16 12.05
N LEU A 63 -3.31 -14.86 11.91
CA LEU A 63 -2.50 -14.30 10.81
C LEU A 63 -1.03 -14.74 10.86
N THR A 64 -0.52 -15.05 12.04
CA THR A 64 0.84 -15.58 12.23
C THR A 64 0.95 -17.10 12.06
N THR A 65 -0.15 -17.83 11.87
CA THR A 65 -0.09 -19.28 11.65
C THR A 65 0.73 -19.61 10.39
N PRO A 66 1.49 -20.72 10.38
CA PRO A 66 2.31 -21.10 9.23
C PRO A 66 1.51 -21.15 7.92
N PHE A 67 0.29 -21.70 7.97
CA PHE A 67 -0.61 -21.77 6.83
C PHE A 67 -0.99 -20.37 6.28
N MET A 68 -1.49 -19.49 7.15
CA MET A 68 -1.94 -18.16 6.72
C MET A 68 -0.77 -17.30 6.25
N LYS A 69 0.37 -17.38 6.95
CA LYS A 69 1.59 -16.68 6.57
C LYS A 69 2.06 -17.10 5.17
N THR A 70 2.10 -18.40 4.89
CA THR A 70 2.46 -18.93 3.57
C THR A 70 1.45 -18.52 2.49
N PHE A 71 0.15 -18.60 2.77
CA PHE A 71 -0.90 -18.12 1.86
C PHE A 71 -0.69 -16.64 1.48
N LEU A 72 -0.42 -15.79 2.47
CA LEU A 72 -0.17 -14.37 2.27
C LEU A 72 1.10 -14.10 1.45
N TRP A 73 2.19 -14.84 1.67
CA TRP A 73 3.40 -14.73 0.84
C TRP A 73 3.13 -15.09 -0.62
N ILE A 74 2.39 -16.16 -0.88
CA ILE A 74 2.04 -16.59 -2.25
C ILE A 74 1.12 -15.56 -2.91
N PHE A 75 0.08 -15.13 -2.20
CA PHE A 75 -0.92 -14.22 -2.73
C PHE A 75 -0.31 -12.83 -3.01
N GLY A 76 0.48 -12.29 -2.08
CA GLY A 76 1.19 -11.03 -2.26
C GLY A 76 2.22 -11.09 -3.39
N CYS A 77 2.94 -12.21 -3.52
CA CYS A 77 3.84 -12.44 -4.67
C CYS A 77 3.09 -12.30 -6.00
N PHE A 78 1.96 -12.99 -6.16
CA PHE A 78 1.16 -12.94 -7.38
C PHE A 78 0.68 -11.52 -7.70
N VAL A 79 0.11 -10.82 -6.72
CA VAL A 79 -0.44 -9.46 -6.91
C VAL A 79 0.66 -8.47 -7.28
N LEU A 80 1.82 -8.52 -6.61
CA LEU A 80 2.96 -7.63 -6.88
C LEU A 80 3.61 -7.90 -8.23
N LEU A 81 3.80 -9.17 -8.60
CA LEU A 81 4.33 -9.55 -9.91
C LEU A 81 3.38 -9.11 -11.03
N TYR A 82 2.08 -9.39 -10.89
CA TYR A 82 1.08 -8.98 -11.88
C TYR A 82 1.08 -7.47 -12.09
N THR A 83 1.01 -6.70 -10.99
CA THR A 83 0.97 -5.23 -11.04
C THR A 83 2.28 -4.66 -11.58
N GLY A 84 3.43 -5.19 -11.16
CA GLY A 84 4.73 -4.75 -11.63
C GLY A 84 4.97 -5.04 -13.13
N ILE A 85 4.56 -6.23 -13.60
CA ILE A 85 4.61 -6.59 -15.03
C ILE A 85 3.68 -5.67 -15.84
N GLU A 86 2.46 -5.43 -15.38
CA GLU A 86 1.53 -4.49 -16.01
C GLU A 86 2.14 -3.07 -16.07
N SER A 87 2.79 -2.62 -14.99
CA SER A 87 3.47 -1.32 -14.94
C SER A 87 4.59 -1.21 -15.98
N VAL A 88 5.44 -2.23 -16.13
CA VAL A 88 6.55 -2.27 -17.11
C VAL A 88 6.03 -2.36 -18.55
N ILE A 89 5.07 -3.25 -18.84
CA ILE A 89 4.46 -3.38 -20.17
C ILE A 89 3.76 -2.07 -20.57
N GLY A 90 2.99 -1.49 -19.64
CA GLY A 90 2.33 -0.21 -19.83
C GLY A 90 3.31 0.93 -20.08
N ALA A 91 4.51 0.89 -19.50
CA ALA A 91 5.55 1.90 -19.71
C ALA A 91 6.14 1.87 -21.14
N GLY A 92 6.13 0.71 -21.79
CA GLY A 92 6.53 0.53 -23.19
C GLY A 92 5.52 1.13 -24.18
N LYS A 93 4.22 1.03 -23.87
CA LYS A 93 3.11 1.59 -24.67
C LYS A 93 3.04 3.12 -24.62
N LEU A 94 3.68 3.75 -23.62
CA LEU A 94 3.80 5.22 -23.50
C LEU A 94 4.50 5.87 -24.69
N LYS A 95 5.36 5.14 -25.38
CA LYS A 95 6.10 5.64 -26.55
C LYS A 95 5.24 5.69 -27.82
N THR A 96 4.11 5.00 -27.88
CA THR A 96 3.48 4.65 -29.16
C THR A 96 2.03 5.14 -29.33
N GLU A 97 1.19 5.22 -28.28
CA GLU A 97 -0.26 5.46 -28.48
C GLU A 97 -0.92 6.50 -27.57
N GLY A 98 -0.20 7.09 -26.60
CA GLY A 98 -0.84 7.92 -25.58
C GLY A 98 -1.79 7.11 -24.68
N TYR A 99 -2.25 7.72 -23.59
CA TYR A 99 -3.02 7.03 -22.55
C TYR A 99 -4.47 6.75 -22.96
N LYS A 100 -4.68 5.75 -23.83
CA LYS A 100 -6.00 5.18 -24.12
C LYS A 100 -6.06 3.75 -23.61
N SER A 101 -6.50 3.57 -22.37
CA SER A 101 -6.97 2.29 -21.89
C SER A 101 -8.23 2.53 -21.06
N GLU A 102 -9.22 1.65 -21.17
CA GLU A 102 -10.50 1.75 -20.46
C GLU A 102 -10.43 1.11 -19.07
N GLU A 103 -9.46 1.52 -18.26
CA GLU A 103 -9.32 0.95 -16.94
C GLU A 103 -10.19 1.71 -15.95
N THR A 104 -11.12 0.96 -15.34
CA THR A 104 -12.13 1.51 -14.44
C THR A 104 -11.53 1.90 -13.10
N LEU A 105 -12.16 2.87 -12.43
CA LEU A 105 -11.78 3.28 -11.07
C LEU A 105 -11.85 2.12 -10.08
N SER A 106 -12.79 1.19 -10.28
CA SER A 106 -12.93 -0.02 -9.48
C SER A 106 -11.68 -0.90 -9.58
N LYS A 107 -11.09 -1.07 -10.77
CA LYS A 107 -9.83 -1.81 -10.91
C LYS A 107 -8.72 -1.14 -10.11
N SER A 108 -8.53 0.18 -10.21
CA SER A 108 -7.55 0.90 -9.39
C SER A 108 -7.76 0.67 -7.88
N PHE A 109 -9.00 0.74 -7.41
CA PHE A 109 -9.33 0.47 -6.01
C PHE A 109 -8.94 -0.96 -5.59
N PHE A 110 -9.38 -1.97 -6.35
CA PHE A 110 -9.05 -3.37 -6.03
C PHE A 110 -7.56 -3.66 -6.15
N THR A 111 -6.86 -3.03 -7.09
CA THR A 111 -5.40 -3.11 -7.20
C THR A 111 -4.73 -2.64 -5.90
N GLY A 112 -5.11 -1.46 -5.38
CA GLY A 112 -4.59 -0.97 -4.09
C GLY A 112 -4.97 -1.84 -2.90
N PHE A 113 -6.25 -2.21 -2.81
CA PHE A 113 -6.77 -3.07 -1.75
C PHE A 113 -6.08 -4.44 -1.70
N LEU A 114 -6.01 -5.12 -2.85
CA LEU A 114 -5.38 -6.42 -2.94
C LEU A 114 -3.89 -6.32 -2.64
N MET A 115 -3.18 -5.31 -3.15
CA MET A 115 -1.77 -5.12 -2.81
C MET A 115 -1.54 -4.94 -1.30
N ALA A 116 -2.38 -4.16 -0.63
CA ALA A 116 -2.25 -3.90 0.80
C ALA A 116 -2.60 -5.12 1.65
N ILE A 117 -3.77 -5.75 1.41
CA ILE A 117 -4.25 -6.88 2.21
C ILE A 117 -3.45 -8.16 1.97
N SER A 118 -2.87 -8.31 0.78
CA SER A 118 -2.02 -9.44 0.43
C SER A 118 -0.57 -9.26 0.82
N SER A 119 -0.17 -8.10 1.34
CA SER A 119 1.21 -7.78 1.63
C SER A 119 1.61 -8.26 3.03
N PRO A 120 2.31 -9.41 3.17
CA PRO A 120 2.85 -9.83 4.46
C PRO A 120 3.76 -8.78 5.11
N LEU A 121 4.43 -7.93 4.33
CA LEU A 121 5.19 -6.81 4.88
C LEU A 121 4.26 -5.78 5.54
N SER A 122 3.15 -5.42 4.89
CA SER A 122 2.15 -4.51 5.45
C SER A 122 1.50 -5.12 6.71
N ILE A 123 1.22 -6.43 6.67
CA ILE A 123 0.64 -7.16 7.81
C ILE A 123 1.58 -7.14 9.01
N LEU A 124 2.85 -7.51 8.82
CA LEU A 124 3.85 -7.49 9.89
C LEU A 124 4.12 -6.08 10.40
N PHE A 125 4.13 -5.08 9.51
CA PHE A 125 4.31 -3.67 9.85
C PHE A 125 3.20 -3.14 10.75
N TRP A 126 1.94 -3.34 10.36
CA TRP A 126 0.78 -2.92 11.16
C TRP A 126 0.71 -3.68 12.48
N LEU A 127 0.97 -4.99 12.46
CA LEU A 127 0.99 -5.82 13.67
C LEU A 127 2.08 -5.38 14.65
N GLY A 128 3.29 -5.09 14.17
CA GLY A 128 4.41 -4.68 15.02
C GLY A 128 4.29 -3.26 15.54
N ILE A 129 4.13 -2.27 14.64
CA ILE A 129 4.15 -0.86 15.01
C ILE A 129 2.81 -0.45 15.62
N TYR A 130 1.70 -0.64 14.90
CA TYR A 130 0.41 -0.24 15.42
C TYR A 130 -0.06 -1.14 16.55
N GLY A 131 0.26 -2.44 16.57
CA GLY A 131 -0.02 -3.30 17.72
C GLY A 131 0.61 -2.76 19.02
N SER A 132 1.86 -2.27 18.95
CA SER A 132 2.54 -1.65 20.10
C SER A 132 1.90 -0.31 20.49
N VAL A 133 1.61 0.55 19.51
CA VAL A 133 0.93 1.84 19.74
C VAL A 133 -0.45 1.63 20.34
N LEU A 134 -1.23 0.68 19.83
CA LEU A 134 -2.56 0.35 20.32
C LEU A 134 -2.50 -0.16 21.76
N ALA A 135 -1.58 -1.07 22.09
CA ALA A 135 -1.39 -1.59 23.44
C ALA A 135 -1.05 -0.48 24.44
N GLU A 136 -0.12 0.41 24.07
CA GLU A 136 0.24 1.56 24.90
C GLU A 136 -0.92 2.55 25.05
N THR A 137 -1.68 2.77 23.99
CA THR A 137 -2.82 3.71 23.98
C THR A 137 -3.97 3.19 24.84
N ILE A 138 -4.29 1.89 24.76
CA ILE A 138 -5.32 1.25 25.60
C ILE A 138 -4.90 1.25 27.08
N ALA A 139 -3.60 1.13 27.39
CA ALA A 139 -3.10 1.18 28.76
C ALA A 139 -3.17 2.59 29.38
N LYS A 140 -3.12 3.64 28.56
CA LYS A 140 -3.05 5.04 29.01
C LYS A 140 -4.37 5.81 28.89
N TYR A 141 -5.28 5.40 28.00
CA TYR A 141 -6.47 6.16 27.65
C TYR A 141 -7.71 5.26 27.61
N ASP A 142 -8.89 5.85 27.82
CA ASP A 142 -10.15 5.12 27.66
C ASP A 142 -10.47 4.85 26.18
N ARG A 143 -11.46 3.99 25.95
CA ARG A 143 -11.86 3.53 24.62
C ARG A 143 -12.18 4.66 23.65
N ASN A 144 -12.81 5.75 24.09
CA ASN A 144 -13.21 6.84 23.20
C ASN A 144 -11.97 7.59 22.69
N HIS A 145 -10.97 7.78 23.54
CA HIS A 145 -9.70 8.39 23.16
C HIS A 145 -8.87 7.49 22.25
N VAL A 146 -8.87 6.16 22.47
CA VAL A 146 -8.21 5.19 21.56
C VAL A 146 -8.77 5.29 20.14
N LEU A 147 -10.11 5.33 20.02
CA LEU A 147 -10.78 5.49 18.72
C LEU A 147 -10.46 6.84 18.08
N LEU A 148 -10.49 7.92 18.87
CA LEU A 148 -10.17 9.27 18.40
C LEU A 148 -8.73 9.35 17.86
N TYR A 149 -7.74 8.87 18.61
CA TYR A 149 -6.34 8.90 18.21
C TYR A 149 -6.04 8.02 17.00
N THR A 150 -6.66 6.83 16.92
CA THR A 150 -6.59 5.99 15.72
C THR A 150 -7.20 6.70 14.51
N GLY A 151 -8.34 7.39 14.68
CA GLY A 151 -8.95 8.20 13.63
C GLY A 151 -8.03 9.33 13.14
N ILE A 152 -7.36 10.03 14.05
CA ILE A 152 -6.40 11.09 13.70
C ILE A 152 -5.19 10.55 12.95
N MET A 153 -4.71 9.35 13.30
CA MET A 153 -3.68 8.66 12.52
C MET A 153 -4.13 8.40 11.09
N PHE A 154 -5.37 7.95 10.87
CA PHE A 154 -5.92 7.79 9.52
C PHE A 154 -6.02 9.10 8.74
N VAL A 155 -6.32 10.21 9.41
CA VAL A 155 -6.25 11.54 8.76
C VAL A 155 -4.84 11.80 8.23
N GLY A 156 -3.80 11.42 8.98
CA GLY A 156 -2.40 11.51 8.53
C GLY A 156 -2.12 10.65 7.29
N ILE A 157 -2.65 9.43 7.25
CA ILE A 157 -2.51 8.52 6.10
C ILE A 157 -3.23 9.10 4.88
N ILE A 158 -4.47 9.56 5.04
CA ILE A 158 -5.26 10.24 3.99
C ILE A 158 -4.50 11.43 3.42
N LEU A 159 -3.90 12.26 4.29
CA LEU A 159 -3.10 13.41 3.86
C LEU A 159 -1.90 12.98 3.02
N TRP A 160 -1.19 11.94 3.43
CA TRP A 160 -0.08 11.40 2.64
C TRP A 160 -0.54 10.87 1.28
N ASP A 161 -1.61 10.10 1.25
CA ASP A 161 -2.15 9.53 0.00
C ASP A 161 -2.60 10.64 -0.96
N LEU A 162 -3.20 11.72 -0.45
CA LEU A 162 -3.53 12.91 -1.23
C LEU A 162 -2.28 13.60 -1.78
N ILE A 163 -1.21 13.70 -0.98
CA ILE A 163 0.09 14.24 -1.43
C ILE A 163 0.63 13.38 -2.57
N MET A 164 0.65 12.06 -2.42
CA MET A 164 1.16 11.13 -3.44
C MET A 164 0.34 11.16 -4.72
N ALA A 165 -1.00 11.16 -4.62
CA ALA A 165 -1.88 11.28 -5.77
C ALA A 165 -1.68 12.63 -6.50
N SER A 166 -1.53 13.72 -5.73
CA SER A 166 -1.23 15.05 -6.27
C SER A 166 0.12 15.09 -6.96
N LEU A 167 1.15 14.55 -6.32
CA LEU A 167 2.52 14.47 -6.86
C LEU A 167 2.55 13.70 -8.18
N ALA A 168 1.87 12.56 -8.25
CA ALA A 168 1.76 11.77 -9.47
C ALA A 168 1.08 12.55 -10.60
N SER A 169 0.04 13.33 -10.29
CA SER A 169 -0.65 14.20 -11.25
C SER A 169 0.20 15.40 -11.70
N VAL A 170 1.00 15.98 -10.80
CA VAL A 170 1.96 17.03 -11.13
C VAL A 170 3.03 16.47 -12.05
N PHE A 171 3.60 15.31 -11.74
CA PHE A 171 4.59 14.66 -12.60
C PHE A 171 4.04 14.36 -13.98
N ARG A 172 2.79 13.90 -14.10
CA ARG A 172 2.11 13.74 -15.40
C ARG A 172 2.12 15.01 -16.26
N LYS A 173 1.98 16.19 -15.64
CA LYS A 173 1.92 17.49 -16.35
C LYS A 173 3.30 18.03 -16.71
N PHE A 174 4.33 17.75 -15.90
CA PHE A 174 5.65 18.38 -16.03
C PHE A 174 6.75 17.45 -16.59
N LEU A 175 6.58 16.12 -16.55
CA LEU A 175 7.60 15.20 -17.06
C LEU A 175 7.34 14.82 -18.53
N SER A 176 8.43 14.77 -19.30
CA SER A 176 8.41 14.23 -20.65
C SER A 176 7.98 12.75 -20.66
N PRO A 177 7.41 12.23 -21.77
CA PRO A 177 7.04 10.81 -21.90
C PRO A 177 8.17 9.83 -21.56
N ARG A 178 9.43 10.24 -21.78
CA ARG A 178 10.62 9.47 -21.38
C ARG A 178 10.80 9.42 -19.86
N GLY A 179 10.62 10.55 -19.17
CA GLY A 179 10.67 10.59 -17.70
C GLY A 179 9.55 9.78 -17.04
N LEU A 180 8.33 9.87 -17.58
CA LEU A 180 7.20 9.08 -17.12
C LEU A 180 7.41 7.57 -17.33
N SER A 181 7.97 7.18 -18.48
CA SER A 181 8.32 5.79 -18.77
C SER A 181 9.41 5.25 -17.83
N VAL A 182 10.44 6.05 -17.51
CA VAL A 182 11.46 5.66 -16.53
C VAL A 182 10.85 5.43 -15.15
N ILE A 183 10.01 6.34 -14.66
CA ILE A 183 9.36 6.18 -13.34
C ILE A 183 8.47 4.94 -13.31
N SER A 184 7.68 4.70 -14.37
CA SER A 184 6.84 3.50 -14.48
C SER A 184 7.65 2.21 -14.53
N VAL A 185 8.78 2.19 -15.25
CA VAL A 185 9.68 1.03 -15.31
C VAL A 185 10.33 0.80 -13.95
N VAL A 186 10.86 1.84 -13.30
CA VAL A 186 11.49 1.72 -11.98
C VAL A 186 10.46 1.23 -10.95
N SER A 187 9.27 1.82 -10.92
CA SER A 187 8.19 1.41 -10.02
C SER A 187 7.77 -0.04 -10.28
N GLY A 188 7.60 -0.41 -11.54
CA GLY A 188 7.26 -1.78 -11.93
C GLY A 188 8.35 -2.80 -11.58
N LEU A 189 9.63 -2.45 -11.77
CA LEU A 189 10.77 -3.28 -11.38
C LEU A 189 10.87 -3.41 -9.86
N SER A 190 10.60 -2.34 -9.09
CA SER A 190 10.52 -2.42 -7.63
C SER A 190 9.40 -3.36 -7.18
N LEU A 191 8.20 -3.26 -7.77
CA LEU A 191 7.08 -4.16 -7.50
C LEU A 191 7.43 -5.62 -7.82
N ILE A 192 8.05 -5.87 -8.97
CA ILE A 192 8.53 -7.21 -9.36
C ILE A 192 9.57 -7.70 -8.34
N GLY A 193 10.51 -6.87 -7.93
CA GLY A 193 11.52 -7.20 -6.93
C GLY A 193 10.91 -7.62 -5.59
N PHE A 194 9.92 -6.86 -5.09
CA PHE A 194 9.17 -7.23 -3.88
C PHE A 194 8.36 -8.52 -4.09
N GLY A 195 7.71 -8.68 -5.24
CA GLY A 195 6.98 -9.90 -5.60
C GLY A 195 7.89 -11.14 -5.58
N VAL A 196 9.07 -11.07 -6.21
CA VAL A 196 10.08 -12.14 -6.18
C VAL A 196 10.53 -12.42 -4.75
N HIS A 197 10.80 -11.39 -3.94
CA HIS A 197 11.15 -11.57 -2.53
C HIS A 197 10.06 -12.32 -1.76
N PHE A 198 8.79 -12.01 -2.04
CA PHE A 198 7.66 -12.68 -1.40
C PHE A 198 7.53 -14.13 -1.87
N GLY A 199 7.76 -14.40 -3.15
CA GLY A 199 7.83 -15.75 -3.71
C GLY A 199 8.93 -16.59 -3.07
N LEU A 200 10.12 -16.02 -2.83
CA LEU A 200 11.21 -16.69 -2.13
C LEU A 200 10.85 -17.02 -0.67
N LYS A 201 10.15 -16.12 0.02
CA LYS A 201 9.66 -16.36 1.39
C LYS A 201 8.58 -17.45 1.41
N ALA A 202 7.67 -17.46 0.43
CA ALA A 202 6.67 -18.53 0.26
C ALA A 202 7.34 -19.89 0.01
N PHE A 203 8.34 -19.94 -0.87
CA PHE A 203 9.07 -21.17 -1.19
C PHE A 203 9.77 -21.75 0.04
N HIS A 204 10.50 -20.93 0.80
CA HIS A 204 11.08 -21.38 2.06
C HIS A 204 10.03 -21.83 3.08
N ALA A 205 8.88 -21.14 3.16
CA ALA A 205 7.83 -21.52 4.11
C ALA A 205 7.08 -22.81 3.71
N LEU A 206 7.16 -23.26 2.45
CA LEU A 206 6.56 -24.51 1.96
C LEU A 206 7.51 -25.70 1.98
N PHE A 207 8.80 -25.47 1.71
CA PHE A 207 9.77 -26.53 1.43
C PHE A 207 10.97 -26.57 2.38
N ALA A 208 11.14 -25.55 3.24
CA ALA A 208 12.21 -25.49 4.24
C ALA A 208 11.68 -25.51 5.69
N SER A 209 10.43 -25.94 5.89
CA SER A 209 9.76 -26.17 7.17
C SER A 209 9.80 -27.64 7.60
#